data_AF-A0A498NPB6-F1
#
_entry.id   AF-A0A498NPB6-F1
#
_cell.length_a   1.000
_cell.length_b   1.000
_cell.length_c   1.000
_cell.angle_alpha   90.00
_cell.angle_beta   90.00
_cell.angle_gamma   90.00
#
_symmetry.space_group_name_H-M   'P 1'
#
loop_
_entity.id
_entity.type
_entity.pdbx_description
1 polymer ?
#
loop_
_entity_poly.entity_id
_entity_poly.type
_entity_poly.pdbx_seq_one_letter_code
_entity_poly.pdbx_strand_id
1 'polypeptide(L)'
;MNRAWALFKSHPYISNVVGYTTLFATADLIQQSTMGKAQDKGTTYKLDQVGQDTSNTSTEGFTMAEEAKTDDDSKKSDSEGNIKAFPVQHASQLHSIDWAQTARVAMVGFCFHANFNYHWLRALERMFPGGGTRRVSIKVFLDQLFAAPMTISAFYIGLSTLEGAEDPLEDWRNKFWTSYKGIDIRHNKDRKVHRKEPKSQDIYLRLLVKLYRFLSRRCNAPFNKVILRRLFMSKTNRPPMALSRLVRKMKLPGRENLTAVVVGTITDDVRIQKIPKLKVCALKLTDRARTRILKAGGEIMTFDQLALTAPRGKGTVLLSGPRKAREVYRHFGKAPGTPHSHTKPYVRSKGRKFERARGRRASRGYKN
;
A
#
# COMPACT_ATOMS: atom_id res chain seq x y z
N MET A 1 21.53 -19.71 41.11
CA MET A 1 21.05 -20.17 39.79
C MET A 1 21.35 -21.65 39.48
N ASN A 2 22.35 -22.29 40.11
CA ASN A 2 22.79 -23.64 39.71
C ASN A 2 21.88 -24.80 40.17
N ARG A 3 21.13 -24.67 41.28
CA ARG A 3 20.25 -25.73 41.82
C ARG A 3 18.96 -25.92 41.01
N ALA A 4 18.32 -24.83 40.60
CA ALA A 4 17.12 -24.88 39.76
C ALA A 4 17.42 -25.45 38.37
N TRP A 5 18.57 -25.07 37.80
CA TRP A 5 19.03 -25.60 36.51
C TRP A 5 19.39 -27.09 36.58
N ALA A 6 19.98 -27.56 37.69
CA ALA A 6 20.24 -28.97 37.92
C ALA A 6 18.95 -29.81 38.05
N LEU A 7 17.93 -29.30 38.76
CA LEU A 7 16.60 -29.93 38.88
C LEU A 7 15.86 -30.00 37.53
N PHE A 8 16.00 -28.96 36.71
CA PHE A 8 15.42 -28.92 35.37
C PHE A 8 16.09 -29.94 34.43
N LYS A 9 17.40 -30.12 34.56
CA LYS A 9 18.18 -31.10 33.80
C LYS A 9 17.91 -32.55 34.24
N SER A 10 17.58 -32.77 35.52
CA SER A 10 17.29 -34.11 36.04
C SER A 10 15.88 -34.61 35.72
N HIS A 11 14.96 -33.74 35.32
CA HIS A 11 13.56 -34.10 35.00
C HIS A 11 13.16 -33.64 33.59
N PRO A 12 13.56 -34.39 32.53
CA PRO A 12 13.32 -34.00 31.14
C PRO A 12 11.83 -33.89 30.78
N TYR A 13 10.96 -34.64 31.45
CA TYR A 13 9.51 -34.53 31.29
C TYR A 13 8.95 -33.19 31.80
N ILE A 14 9.35 -32.76 32.99
CA ILE A 14 8.91 -31.48 33.58
C ILE A 14 9.40 -30.32 32.73
N SER A 15 10.65 -30.37 32.27
CA SER A 15 11.21 -29.40 31.33
C SER A 15 10.40 -29.32 30.03
N ASN A 16 9.96 -30.46 29.49
CA ASN A 16 9.16 -30.51 28.27
C ASN A 16 7.79 -29.88 28.46
N VAL A 17 7.09 -30.24 29.56
CA VAL A 17 5.75 -29.73 29.85
C VAL A 17 5.76 -28.22 30.04
N VAL A 18 6.71 -27.70 30.82
CA VAL A 18 6.87 -26.25 31.02
C VAL A 18 7.28 -25.53 29.72
N GLY A 19 8.11 -26.17 28.88
CA GLY A 19 8.51 -25.61 27.59
C GLY A 19 7.36 -25.50 26.58
N TYR A 20 6.56 -26.55 26.44
CA TYR A 20 5.43 -26.54 25.50
C TYR A 20 4.31 -25.60 25.94
N THR A 21 3.99 -25.51 27.24
CA THR A 21 2.97 -24.57 27.73
C THR A 21 3.37 -23.12 27.49
N THR A 22 4.63 -22.78 27.77
CA THR A 22 5.15 -21.43 27.52
C THR A 22 5.19 -21.10 26.02
N LEU A 23 5.52 -22.06 25.15
CA LEU A 23 5.46 -21.86 23.69
C LEU A 23 4.04 -21.57 23.20
N PHE A 24 3.04 -22.34 23.65
CA PHE A 24 1.64 -22.13 23.24
C PHE A 24 1.09 -20.80 23.76
N ALA A 25 1.36 -20.46 25.02
CA ALA A 25 0.95 -19.17 25.59
C ALA A 25 1.61 -17.98 24.87
N THR A 26 2.91 -18.07 24.56
CA THR A 26 3.62 -16.99 23.87
C THR A 26 3.21 -16.86 22.40
N ALA A 27 2.94 -17.96 21.70
CA ALA A 27 2.43 -17.94 20.34
C ALA A 27 1.07 -17.23 20.25
N ASP A 28 0.17 -17.51 21.19
CA ASP A 28 -1.13 -16.85 21.28
C ASP A 28 -1.00 -15.35 21.57
N LEU A 29 -0.14 -14.96 22.52
CA LEU A 29 0.15 -13.54 22.80
C LEU A 29 0.68 -12.81 21.56
N ILE A 30 1.57 -13.45 20.79
CA ILE A 30 2.08 -12.88 19.53
C ILE A 30 0.95 -12.77 18.49
N GLN A 31 0.09 -13.79 18.38
CA GLN A 31 -1.05 -13.77 17.47
C GLN A 31 -2.04 -12.65 17.82
N GLN A 32 -2.42 -12.51 19.10
CA GLN A 32 -3.27 -11.43 19.57
C GLN A 32 -2.64 -10.05 19.28
N SER A 33 -1.32 -9.91 19.48
CA SER A 33 -0.60 -8.65 19.20
C SER A 33 -0.51 -8.30 17.69
N THR A 34 -0.48 -9.31 16.82
CA THR A 34 -0.34 -9.13 15.37
C THR A 34 -1.70 -8.96 14.69
N MET A 35 -2.73 -9.67 15.15
CA MET A 35 -4.13 -9.45 14.76
C MET A 35 -4.62 -8.08 15.23
N GLY A 36 -4.24 -7.62 16.42
CA GLY A 36 -4.46 -6.24 16.86
C GLY A 36 -3.89 -5.22 15.86
N LYS A 37 -2.65 -5.43 15.36
CA LYS A 37 -2.04 -4.57 14.32
C LYS A 37 -2.69 -4.71 12.93
N ALA A 38 -3.30 -5.84 12.61
CA ALA A 38 -3.99 -6.09 11.34
C ALA A 38 -5.40 -5.48 11.33
N GLN A 39 -6.12 -5.57 12.45
CA GLN A 39 -7.38 -4.85 12.67
C GLN A 39 -7.14 -3.35 12.78
N ASP A 40 -6.06 -2.86 13.40
CA ASP A 40 -5.79 -1.42 13.44
C ASP A 40 -5.59 -0.84 12.01
N LYS A 41 -4.94 -1.62 11.14
CA LYS A 41 -4.87 -1.34 9.70
C LYS A 41 -6.25 -1.46 9.04
N GLY A 42 -6.98 -2.56 9.27
CA GLY A 42 -8.31 -2.84 8.72
C GLY A 42 -9.40 -1.84 9.12
N THR A 43 -9.37 -1.37 10.36
CA THR A 43 -10.23 -0.35 10.96
C THR A 43 -9.81 1.04 10.48
N THR A 44 -8.52 1.32 10.27
CA THR A 44 -8.10 2.51 9.53
C THR A 44 -8.63 2.49 8.08
N TYR A 45 -8.63 1.32 7.42
CA TYR A 45 -9.22 1.16 6.08
C TYR A 45 -10.77 1.19 6.08
N LYS A 46 -11.42 0.69 7.13
CA LYS A 46 -12.89 0.71 7.28
C LYS A 46 -13.42 2.06 7.78
N LEU A 47 -12.70 2.83 8.61
CA LEU A 47 -13.04 4.23 8.92
C LEU A 47 -12.96 5.10 7.66
N ASP A 48 -12.02 4.78 6.75
CA ASP A 48 -11.93 5.40 5.43
C ASP A 48 -13.06 4.98 4.47
N GLN A 49 -13.76 3.85 4.71
CA GLN A 49 -14.89 3.35 3.91
C GLN A 49 -16.28 3.67 4.50
N VAL A 50 -16.47 3.65 5.82
CA VAL A 50 -17.75 3.99 6.48
C VAL A 50 -18.07 5.49 6.34
N GLY A 51 -17.06 6.35 6.15
CA GLY A 51 -17.25 7.72 5.68
C GLY A 51 -17.68 7.87 4.21
N GLN A 52 -17.89 6.77 3.48
CA GLN A 52 -18.31 6.74 2.07
C GLN A 52 -19.71 6.14 1.83
N ASP A 53 -20.34 5.45 2.80
CA ASP A 53 -21.53 4.61 2.53
C ASP A 53 -22.85 5.09 3.15
N THR A 54 -22.95 6.30 3.72
CA THR A 54 -24.26 6.94 3.99
C THR A 54 -24.63 7.91 2.87
N SER A 55 -24.84 7.36 1.67
CA SER A 55 -25.70 7.98 0.65
C SER A 55 -26.03 6.91 -0.39
N ASN A 56 -27.31 6.53 -0.45
CA ASN A 56 -28.02 5.89 -1.56
C ASN A 56 -28.42 4.42 -1.36
N THR A 57 -29.64 4.21 -0.83
CA THR A 57 -30.67 3.26 -1.32
C THR A 57 -31.99 3.66 -0.63
N SER A 58 -33.16 3.80 -1.24
CA SER A 58 -33.63 3.98 -2.61
C SER A 58 -35.12 4.36 -2.49
N THR A 59 -35.59 5.18 -3.43
CA THR A 59 -36.99 5.50 -3.70
C THR A 59 -37.83 4.27 -4.02
N GLU A 60 -38.96 4.11 -3.33
CA GLU A 60 -40.22 3.61 -3.90
C GLU A 60 -41.31 4.60 -3.47
N GLY A 61 -42.09 5.11 -4.43
CA GLY A 61 -43.07 6.17 -4.21
C GLY A 61 -44.51 5.66 -4.25
N PHE A 62 -45.45 6.40 -3.63
CA PHE A 62 -46.77 6.71 -4.20
C PHE A 62 -47.56 7.71 -3.32
N THR A 63 -48.20 8.66 -4.00
CA THR A 63 -49.43 9.43 -3.69
C THR A 63 -49.53 10.52 -2.61
N MET A 64 -50.20 11.58 -3.08
CA MET A 64 -50.70 12.82 -2.47
C MET A 64 -51.83 12.59 -1.46
N ALA A 65 -51.92 13.44 -0.42
CA ALA A 65 -53.15 14.14 -0.04
C ALA A 65 -52.87 15.29 0.94
N GLU A 66 -53.48 16.41 0.58
CA GLU A 66 -53.77 17.69 1.22
C GLU A 66 -54.33 17.58 2.65
N GLU A 67 -53.97 18.50 3.55
CA GLU A 67 -54.91 19.40 4.27
C GLU A 67 -54.21 20.30 5.31
N ALA A 68 -54.85 21.46 5.52
CA ALA A 68 -54.40 22.65 6.20
C ALA A 68 -54.60 22.64 7.74
N LYS A 69 -53.80 23.43 8.47
CA LYS A 69 -54.27 24.54 9.33
C LYS A 69 -53.13 25.19 10.14
N THR A 70 -53.09 26.52 9.99
CA THR A 70 -52.96 27.59 11.01
C THR A 70 -52.65 27.18 12.46
N ASP A 71 -51.64 27.80 13.09
CA ASP A 71 -51.83 29.07 13.82
C ASP A 71 -50.49 29.65 14.34
N ASP A 72 -50.55 30.97 14.44
CA ASP A 72 -49.58 31.97 14.90
C ASP A 72 -49.17 31.76 16.36
N ASP A 73 -47.91 32.00 16.74
CA ASP A 73 -47.63 33.07 17.71
C ASP A 73 -46.13 33.35 17.90
N SER A 74 -45.87 34.62 18.18
CA SER A 74 -44.56 35.25 18.33
C SER A 74 -44.06 35.25 19.78
N LYS A 75 -42.75 35.01 20.00
CA LYS A 75 -41.98 35.68 21.07
C LYS A 75 -40.47 35.56 20.90
N LYS A 76 -39.82 36.71 21.06
CA LYS A 76 -38.38 36.96 21.05
C LYS A 76 -37.91 37.09 22.51
N SER A 77 -36.89 36.35 22.92
CA SER A 77 -36.08 36.69 24.10
C SER A 77 -34.74 35.95 24.06
N ASP A 78 -33.67 36.73 24.07
CA ASP A 78 -32.29 36.30 24.21
C ASP A 78 -32.03 35.65 25.59
N SER A 79 -31.27 34.55 25.63
CA SER A 79 -30.41 34.21 26.77
C SER A 79 -29.45 33.08 26.43
N GLU A 80 -28.21 33.28 26.84
CA GLU A 80 -27.06 32.41 26.67
C GLU A 80 -27.17 31.10 27.46
N GLY A 81 -26.48 30.07 26.95
CA GLY A 81 -25.94 28.99 27.77
C GLY A 81 -26.84 27.78 27.94
N ASN A 82 -26.57 26.72 27.17
CA ASN A 82 -26.26 25.36 27.67
C ASN A 82 -26.21 24.39 26.49
N ILE A 83 -25.12 24.42 25.71
CA ILE A 83 -24.80 23.27 24.86
C ILE A 83 -24.29 22.20 25.82
N LYS A 84 -25.16 21.23 26.15
CA LYS A 84 -24.73 19.97 26.75
C LYS A 84 -23.70 19.36 25.80
N ALA A 85 -22.44 19.54 26.14
CA ALA A 85 -21.35 18.77 25.57
C ALA A 85 -21.66 17.31 25.92
N PHE A 86 -22.12 16.54 24.94
CA PHE A 86 -22.08 15.10 25.05
C PHE A 86 -20.60 14.72 25.19
N PRO A 87 -20.20 14.01 26.25
CA PRO A 87 -18.81 13.59 26.37
C PRO A 87 -18.56 12.59 25.24
N VAL A 88 -17.83 13.03 24.22
CA VAL A 88 -17.17 12.12 23.29
C VAL A 88 -16.11 11.40 24.12
N GLN A 89 -16.50 10.28 24.70
CA GLN A 89 -15.60 9.32 25.31
C GLN A 89 -14.73 8.75 24.18
N HIS A 90 -13.65 9.44 23.84
CA HIS A 90 -12.52 8.84 23.14
C HIS A 90 -11.75 7.99 24.16
N ALA A 91 -12.35 6.88 24.57
CA ALA A 91 -11.58 5.76 25.09
C ALA A 91 -10.82 5.19 23.90
N SER A 92 -9.54 5.54 23.76
CA SER A 92 -8.59 4.72 23.02
C SER A 92 -8.64 3.34 23.67
N GLN A 93 -9.41 2.40 23.09
CA GLN A 93 -9.33 1.00 23.47
C GLN A 93 -7.95 0.52 23.05
N LEU A 94 -6.99 0.65 23.96
CA LEU A 94 -5.80 -0.18 23.97
C LEU A 94 -6.32 -1.61 23.97
N HIS A 95 -6.15 -2.29 22.84
CA HIS A 95 -6.58 -3.67 22.67
C HIS A 95 -5.96 -4.51 23.80
N SER A 96 -6.77 -4.83 24.81
CA SER A 96 -6.35 -5.58 25.97
C SER A 96 -6.12 -7.01 25.54
N ILE A 97 -4.95 -7.55 25.88
CA ILE A 97 -4.63 -8.96 25.72
C ILE A 97 -5.71 -9.78 26.44
N ASP A 98 -6.30 -10.75 25.74
CA ASP A 98 -7.27 -11.67 26.34
C ASP A 98 -6.51 -12.79 27.07
N TRP A 99 -6.32 -12.56 28.37
CA TRP A 99 -5.67 -13.51 29.27
C TRP A 99 -6.48 -14.79 29.48
N ALA A 100 -7.81 -14.75 29.33
CA ALA A 100 -8.64 -15.94 29.44
C ALA A 100 -8.45 -16.85 28.23
N GLN A 101 -8.35 -16.26 27.03
CA GLN A 101 -8.00 -17.01 25.82
C GLN A 101 -6.58 -17.60 25.92
N THR A 102 -5.59 -16.81 26.34
CA THR A 102 -4.22 -17.31 26.51
C THR A 102 -4.13 -18.43 27.56
N ALA A 103 -4.92 -18.36 28.64
CA ALA A 103 -5.01 -19.43 29.63
C ALA A 103 -5.60 -20.71 29.03
N ARG A 104 -6.65 -20.63 28.21
CA ARG A 104 -7.24 -21.80 27.52
C ARG A 104 -6.25 -22.44 26.54
N VAL A 105 -5.54 -21.62 25.75
CA VAL A 105 -4.48 -22.11 24.84
C VAL A 105 -3.33 -22.77 25.61
N ALA A 106 -2.92 -22.19 26.74
CA ALA A 106 -1.91 -22.77 27.61
C ALA A 106 -2.38 -24.10 28.24
N MET A 107 -3.67 -24.21 28.60
CA MET A 107 -4.27 -25.44 29.12
C MET A 107 -4.29 -26.56 28.08
N VAL A 108 -4.65 -26.28 26.82
CA VAL A 108 -4.58 -27.26 25.73
C VAL A 108 -3.14 -27.69 25.47
N GLY A 109 -2.20 -26.73 25.52
CA GLY A 109 -0.76 -26.98 25.46
C GLY A 109 -0.25 -27.90 26.57
N PHE A 110 -0.72 -27.68 27.80
CA PHE A 110 -0.34 -28.46 29.00
C PHE A 110 -0.94 -29.87 28.99
N CYS A 111 -2.25 -29.98 28.81
CA CYS A 111 -2.99 -31.22 28.98
C CYS A 111 -2.70 -32.22 27.86
N PHE A 112 -2.65 -31.75 26.61
CA PHE A 112 -2.53 -32.65 25.46
C PHE A 112 -1.18 -32.54 24.77
N HIS A 113 -0.81 -31.37 24.25
CA HIS A 113 0.35 -31.25 23.35
C HIS A 113 1.68 -31.57 24.04
N ALA A 114 1.89 -31.12 25.27
CA ALA A 114 3.10 -31.41 26.03
C ALA A 114 3.29 -32.91 26.27
N ASN A 115 2.23 -33.60 26.70
CA ASN A 115 2.26 -35.03 27.02
C ASN A 115 2.39 -35.87 25.74
N PHE A 116 1.58 -35.56 24.74
CA PHE A 116 1.58 -36.25 23.45
C PHE A 116 2.95 -36.15 22.77
N ASN A 117 3.52 -34.94 22.63
CA ASN A 117 4.82 -34.76 21.97
C ASN A 117 5.95 -35.48 22.73
N TYR A 118 5.96 -35.47 24.06
CA TYR A 118 7.00 -36.15 24.85
C TYR A 118 7.03 -37.66 24.59
N HIS A 119 5.86 -38.30 24.64
CA HIS A 119 5.76 -39.74 24.41
C HIS A 119 5.93 -40.10 22.93
N TRP A 120 5.38 -39.29 22.02
CA TRP A 120 5.44 -39.51 20.59
C TRP A 120 6.86 -39.39 20.03
N LEU A 121 7.60 -38.32 20.37
CA LEU A 121 8.98 -38.13 19.93
C LEU A 121 9.90 -39.23 20.48
N ARG A 122 9.69 -39.63 21.75
CA ARG A 122 10.45 -40.72 22.37
C ARG A 122 10.14 -42.09 21.76
N ALA A 123 8.88 -42.33 21.36
CA ALA A 123 8.49 -43.52 20.61
C ALA A 123 9.12 -43.52 19.21
N LEU A 124 9.11 -42.39 18.50
CA LEU A 124 9.76 -42.25 17.18
C LEU A 124 11.28 -42.46 17.23
N GLU A 125 11.93 -41.99 18.29
CA GLU A 125 13.36 -42.23 18.51
C GLU A 125 13.66 -43.71 18.82
N ARG A 126 12.76 -44.39 19.51
CA ARG A 126 12.89 -45.82 19.84
C ARG A 126 12.61 -46.72 18.63
N MET A 127 11.65 -46.35 17.78
CA MET A 127 11.33 -47.08 16.54
C MET A 127 12.38 -46.86 15.45
N PHE A 128 12.93 -45.64 15.35
CA PHE A 128 13.94 -45.28 14.34
C PHE A 128 15.16 -44.60 14.97
N PRO A 129 16.05 -45.37 15.63
CA PRO A 129 17.24 -44.80 16.26
C PRO A 129 18.23 -44.27 15.22
N GLY A 130 18.86 -43.13 15.51
CA GLY A 130 19.89 -42.50 14.67
C GLY A 130 19.39 -41.37 13.75
N GLY A 131 20.35 -40.60 13.22
CA GLY A 131 20.13 -39.33 12.52
C GLY A 131 20.35 -39.34 11.00
N GLY A 132 20.38 -40.52 10.36
CA GLY A 132 20.57 -40.61 8.91
C GLY A 132 19.39 -40.01 8.13
N THR A 133 19.65 -39.36 6.99
CA THR A 133 18.65 -38.63 6.18
C THR A 133 17.41 -39.45 5.87
N ARG A 134 17.57 -40.73 5.50
CA ARG A 134 16.44 -41.66 5.26
C ARG A 134 15.55 -41.85 6.50
N ARG A 135 16.15 -41.97 7.70
CA ARG A 135 15.41 -42.15 8.96
C ARG A 135 14.72 -40.87 9.39
N VAL A 136 15.36 -39.72 9.17
CA VAL A 136 14.74 -38.41 9.42
C VAL A 136 13.54 -38.19 8.49
N SER A 137 13.65 -38.52 7.20
CA SER A 137 12.51 -38.40 6.26
C SER A 137 11.31 -39.27 6.67
N ILE A 138 11.56 -40.49 7.17
CA ILE A 138 10.49 -41.37 7.68
C ILE A 138 9.83 -40.78 8.92
N LYS A 139 10.61 -40.19 9.85
CA LYS A 139 10.07 -39.50 11.02
C LYS A 139 9.18 -38.32 10.62
N VAL A 140 9.66 -37.47 9.71
CA VAL A 140 8.89 -36.33 9.19
C VAL A 140 7.60 -36.79 8.50
N PHE A 141 7.66 -37.90 7.75
CA PHE A 141 6.47 -38.47 7.11
C PHE A 141 5.44 -38.98 8.14
N LEU A 142 5.88 -39.70 9.17
CA LEU A 142 5.01 -40.18 10.25
C LEU A 142 4.43 -39.02 11.08
N ASP A 143 5.21 -37.98 11.32
CA ASP A 143 4.75 -36.75 11.96
C ASP A 143 3.66 -36.07 11.13
N GLN A 144 3.89 -35.91 9.81
CA GLN A 144 2.92 -35.26 8.93
C GLN A 144 1.64 -36.09 8.75
N LEU A 145 1.73 -37.43 8.76
CA LEU A 145 0.60 -38.32 8.52
C LEU A 145 -0.25 -38.60 9.77
N PHE A 146 0.35 -38.67 10.96
CA PHE A 146 -0.34 -39.08 12.18
C PHE A 146 -0.32 -38.00 13.27
N ALA A 147 0.85 -37.45 13.60
CA ALA A 147 0.96 -36.47 14.68
C ALA A 147 0.33 -35.12 14.33
N ALA A 148 0.53 -34.62 13.11
CA ALA A 148 -0.01 -33.34 12.66
C ALA A 148 -1.56 -33.34 12.62
N PRO A 149 -2.25 -34.34 12.04
CA PRO A 149 -3.70 -34.43 12.13
C PRO A 149 -4.22 -34.52 13.57
N MET A 150 -3.58 -35.34 14.43
CA MET A 150 -4.04 -35.51 15.81
C MET A 150 -3.86 -34.25 16.65
N THR A 151 -2.73 -33.55 16.49
CA THR A 151 -2.44 -32.31 17.20
C THR A 151 -3.33 -31.15 16.73
N ILE A 152 -3.54 -30.99 15.42
CA ILE A 152 -4.47 -29.99 14.89
C ILE A 152 -5.90 -30.27 15.37
N SER A 153 -6.31 -31.54 15.42
CA SER A 153 -7.65 -31.92 15.88
C SER A 153 -7.86 -31.64 17.37
N ALA A 154 -6.90 -32.06 18.21
CA ALA A 154 -6.96 -31.82 19.64
C ALA A 154 -6.89 -30.32 19.99
N PHE A 155 -6.16 -29.54 19.19
CA PHE A 155 -6.09 -28.09 19.37
C PHE A 155 -7.45 -27.41 19.15
N TYR A 156 -8.10 -27.66 18.02
CA TYR A 156 -9.40 -27.04 17.71
C TYR A 156 -10.52 -27.56 18.62
N ILE A 157 -10.61 -28.88 18.82
CA ILE A 157 -11.66 -29.46 19.69
C ILE A 157 -11.44 -29.05 21.15
N GLY A 158 -10.19 -29.03 21.62
CA GLY A 158 -9.84 -28.63 22.98
C GLY A 158 -10.11 -27.15 23.25
N LEU A 159 -9.88 -26.28 22.26
CA LEU A 159 -10.23 -24.86 22.39
C LEU A 159 -11.75 -24.65 22.36
N SER A 160 -12.46 -25.23 21.39
CA SER A 160 -13.91 -25.07 21.28
C SER A 160 -14.67 -25.59 22.51
N THR A 161 -14.18 -26.67 23.15
CA THR A 161 -14.74 -27.16 24.42
C THR A 161 -14.47 -26.23 25.60
N LEU A 162 -13.27 -25.64 25.70
CA LEU A 162 -12.94 -24.66 26.76
C LEU A 162 -13.59 -23.30 26.55
N GLU A 163 -13.97 -22.97 25.32
CA GLU A 163 -14.74 -21.77 24.96
C GLU A 163 -16.25 -21.94 25.20
N GLY A 164 -16.73 -23.16 25.41
CA GLY A 164 -18.13 -23.46 25.68
C GLY A 164 -19.02 -23.44 24.43
N ALA A 165 -18.47 -23.77 23.26
CA ALA A 165 -19.23 -23.81 22.01
C ALA A 165 -20.31 -24.90 22.05
N GLU A 166 -21.49 -24.61 21.47
CA GLU A 166 -22.62 -25.55 21.39
C GLU A 166 -22.26 -26.81 20.58
N ASP A 167 -21.43 -26.68 19.53
CA ASP A 167 -20.90 -27.78 18.71
C ASP A 167 -19.37 -27.73 18.58
N PRO A 168 -18.62 -28.48 19.42
CA PRO A 168 -17.14 -28.47 19.40
C PRO A 168 -16.48 -28.98 18.10
N LEU A 169 -17.24 -29.65 17.23
CA LEU A 169 -16.73 -30.25 16.00
C LEU A 169 -16.88 -29.34 14.77
N GLU A 170 -17.68 -28.29 14.84
CA GLU A 170 -17.94 -27.40 13.71
C GLU A 170 -16.66 -26.65 13.31
N ASP A 171 -15.98 -26.08 14.29
CA ASP A 171 -14.73 -25.35 14.12
C ASP A 171 -13.62 -26.23 13.55
N TRP A 172 -13.55 -27.47 14.03
CA TRP A 172 -12.63 -28.48 13.51
C TRP A 172 -12.90 -28.77 12.03
N ARG A 173 -14.15 -29.06 11.63
CA ARG A 173 -14.48 -29.37 10.22
C ARG A 173 -14.10 -28.25 9.26
N ASN A 174 -14.29 -27.00 9.68
CA ASN A 174 -14.04 -25.81 8.87
C ASN A 174 -12.55 -25.44 8.78
N LYS A 175 -11.80 -25.57 9.88
CA LYS A 175 -10.40 -25.09 9.97
C LYS A 175 -9.35 -26.19 9.82
N PHE A 176 -9.74 -27.46 9.92
CA PHE A 176 -8.80 -28.59 9.84
C PHE A 176 -8.10 -28.64 8.48
N TRP A 177 -8.85 -28.59 7.37
CA TRP A 177 -8.27 -28.71 6.04
C TRP A 177 -7.40 -27.53 5.62
N THR A 178 -7.76 -26.32 6.03
CA THR A 178 -6.97 -25.10 5.77
C THR A 178 -5.66 -25.14 6.55
N SER A 179 -5.69 -25.64 7.78
CA SER A 179 -4.50 -25.76 8.64
C SER A 179 -3.60 -26.93 8.25
N TYR A 180 -4.19 -28.06 7.85
CA TYR A 180 -3.45 -29.27 7.48
C TYR A 180 -2.76 -29.17 6.11
N LYS A 181 -3.40 -28.55 5.12
CA LYS A 181 -2.82 -28.42 3.76
C LYS A 181 -1.79 -27.30 3.65
N GLY A 182 -1.84 -26.31 4.54
CA GLY A 182 -1.10 -25.05 4.38
C GLY A 182 -1.63 -24.25 3.18
N ILE A 183 -1.66 -22.92 3.30
CA ILE A 183 -2.09 -22.06 2.19
C ILE A 183 -0.86 -21.77 1.31
N ASP A 184 -0.68 -22.56 0.25
CA ASP A 184 0.37 -22.34 -0.76
C ASP A 184 -0.01 -21.18 -1.70
N ILE A 185 0.15 -19.95 -1.21
CA ILE A 185 -0.02 -18.72 -1.98
C ILE A 185 1.35 -18.12 -2.29
N ARG A 186 1.52 -17.63 -3.52
CA ARG A 186 2.69 -16.86 -3.93
C ARG A 186 2.62 -15.43 -3.41
N HIS A 187 3.20 -15.18 -2.24
CA HIS A 187 3.24 -13.87 -1.59
C HIS A 187 4.26 -12.87 -2.19
N ASN A 188 4.93 -13.23 -3.28
CA ASN A 188 6.07 -12.45 -3.81
C ASN A 188 5.68 -11.06 -4.38
N LYS A 189 4.39 -10.82 -4.66
CA LYS A 189 3.89 -9.59 -5.30
C LYS A 189 2.84 -8.84 -4.47
N ASP A 190 2.57 -9.27 -3.24
CA ASP A 190 1.56 -8.65 -2.39
C ASP A 190 1.89 -7.18 -2.09
N ARG A 191 3.19 -6.89 -1.92
CA ARG A 191 3.69 -5.53 -1.74
C ARG A 191 3.71 -4.77 -3.07
N LYS A 192 2.67 -3.98 -3.30
CA LYS A 192 2.58 -3.07 -4.46
C LYS A 192 3.59 -1.92 -4.34
N VAL A 193 4.44 -1.76 -5.35
CA VAL A 193 5.48 -0.71 -5.40
C VAL A 193 4.95 0.55 -6.08
N HIS A 194 4.29 1.42 -5.30
CA HIS A 194 3.91 2.76 -5.75
C HIS A 194 4.07 3.78 -4.63
N ARG A 195 4.27 5.05 -4.99
CA ARG A 195 4.38 6.12 -4.00
C ARG A 195 3.01 6.54 -3.50
N LYS A 196 2.86 6.61 -2.18
CA LYS A 196 1.66 7.11 -1.49
C LYS A 196 1.79 8.58 -1.04
N GLU A 197 3.02 9.09 -1.04
CA GLU A 197 3.40 10.44 -0.63
C GLU A 197 4.65 10.92 -1.39
N PRO A 198 4.93 12.24 -1.45
CA PRO A 198 6.17 12.72 -2.03
C PRO A 198 7.34 12.45 -1.07
N LYS A 199 8.48 11.98 -1.60
CA LYS A 199 9.73 11.83 -0.81
C LYS A 199 10.33 13.20 -0.38
N SER A 200 9.89 14.30 -1.01
CA SER A 200 10.40 15.64 -0.71
C SER A 200 9.92 16.14 0.64
N GLN A 201 10.77 16.89 1.34
CA GLN A 201 10.42 17.60 2.59
C GLN A 201 9.92 19.04 2.35
N ASP A 202 9.87 19.49 1.08
CA ASP A 202 9.31 20.79 0.70
C ASP A 202 7.86 20.96 1.19
N ILE A 203 7.67 21.96 2.06
CA ILE A 203 6.40 22.25 2.73
C ILE A 203 5.34 22.65 1.71
N TYR A 204 5.68 23.48 0.71
CA TYR A 204 4.71 23.93 -0.30
C TYR A 204 4.19 22.77 -1.14
N LEU A 205 5.06 21.82 -1.51
CA LEU A 205 4.64 20.61 -2.21
C LEU A 205 3.73 19.74 -1.33
N ARG A 206 4.01 19.64 -0.03
CA ARG A 206 3.17 18.90 0.93
C ARG A 206 1.80 19.53 1.13
N LEU A 207 1.71 20.86 1.16
CA LEU A 207 0.44 21.59 1.23
C LEU A 207 -0.41 21.34 -0.03
N LEU A 208 0.19 21.43 -1.22
CA LEU A 208 -0.49 21.09 -2.47
C LEU A 208 -0.96 19.63 -2.50
N VAL A 209 -0.16 18.71 -1.96
CA VAL A 209 -0.56 17.30 -1.81
C VAL A 209 -1.76 17.14 -0.88
N LYS A 210 -1.81 17.85 0.26
CA LYS A 210 -2.97 17.82 1.16
C LYS A 210 -4.23 18.31 0.44
N LEU A 211 -4.14 19.42 -0.28
CA LEU A 211 -5.23 19.97 -1.10
C LEU A 211 -5.73 18.96 -2.14
N TYR A 212 -4.83 18.43 -2.98
CA TYR A 212 -5.24 17.49 -4.03
C TYR A 212 -5.64 16.11 -3.49
N ARG A 213 -5.19 15.71 -2.29
CA ARG A 213 -5.67 14.51 -1.61
C ARG A 213 -7.13 14.70 -1.21
N PHE A 214 -7.48 15.85 -0.62
CA PHE A 214 -8.87 16.22 -0.33
C PHE A 214 -9.74 16.24 -1.59
N LEU A 215 -9.30 16.97 -2.63
CA LEU A 215 -10.04 17.06 -3.90
C LEU A 215 -10.18 15.71 -4.60
N SER A 216 -9.19 14.83 -4.54
CA SER A 216 -9.26 13.52 -5.18
C SER A 216 -10.25 12.56 -4.51
N ARG A 217 -10.49 12.76 -3.20
CA ARG A 217 -11.43 11.96 -2.41
C ARG A 217 -12.86 12.51 -2.53
N ARG A 218 -13.03 13.83 -2.52
CA ARG A 218 -14.35 14.48 -2.50
C ARG A 218 -14.89 14.80 -3.89
N CYS A 219 -14.03 15.22 -4.82
CA CYS A 219 -14.42 15.45 -6.21
C CYS A 219 -14.13 14.16 -6.99
N ASN A 220 -15.17 13.45 -7.41
CA ASN A 220 -15.06 12.19 -8.16
C ASN A 220 -14.56 12.40 -9.62
N ALA A 221 -13.50 13.18 -9.80
CA ALA A 221 -12.89 13.54 -11.07
C ALA A 221 -11.55 12.80 -11.25
N PRO A 222 -11.32 12.08 -12.37
CA PRO A 222 -10.08 11.35 -12.61
C PRO A 222 -8.87 12.28 -12.71
N PHE A 223 -9.08 13.54 -13.11
CA PHE A 223 -8.06 14.58 -13.19
C PHE A 223 -7.30 14.77 -11.87
N ASN A 224 -8.00 14.90 -10.75
CA ASN A 224 -7.40 15.12 -9.43
C ASN A 224 -6.58 13.91 -8.99
N LYS A 225 -7.06 12.68 -9.26
CA LYS A 225 -6.32 11.44 -9.01
C LYS A 225 -5.01 11.40 -9.82
N VAL A 226 -4.99 11.93 -11.05
CA VAL A 226 -3.78 12.01 -11.86
C VAL A 226 -2.83 13.09 -11.34
N ILE A 227 -3.30 14.28 -10.97
CA ILE A 227 -2.45 15.34 -10.40
C ILE A 227 -1.79 14.85 -9.11
N LEU A 228 -2.56 14.28 -8.18
CA LEU A 228 -2.04 13.77 -6.91
C LEU A 228 -0.91 12.75 -7.14
N ARG A 229 -1.13 11.76 -8.03
CA ARG A 229 -0.09 10.79 -8.40
C ARG A 229 1.14 11.44 -9.02
N ARG A 230 0.98 12.51 -9.80
CA ARG A 230 2.10 13.26 -10.39
C ARG A 230 2.85 14.09 -9.36
N LEU A 231 2.19 14.65 -8.34
CA LEU A 231 2.87 15.38 -7.26
C LEU A 231 3.81 14.46 -6.46
N PHE A 232 3.50 13.16 -6.34
CA PHE A 232 4.36 12.15 -5.70
C PHE A 232 5.59 11.75 -6.52
N MET A 233 5.58 12.00 -7.83
CA MET A 233 6.65 11.56 -8.73
C MET A 233 7.99 12.23 -8.41
N SER A 234 9.08 11.51 -8.64
CA SER A 234 10.44 12.06 -8.58
C SER A 234 10.66 13.11 -9.67
N LYS A 235 11.69 13.94 -9.50
CA LYS A 235 12.14 14.91 -10.51
C LYS A 235 12.42 14.24 -11.86
N THR A 236 13.02 13.06 -11.86
CA THR A 236 13.29 12.28 -13.08
C THR A 236 12.03 11.85 -13.83
N ASN A 237 10.93 11.60 -13.12
CA ASN A 237 9.64 11.22 -13.69
C ASN A 237 8.71 12.41 -13.98
N ARG A 238 9.13 13.62 -13.57
CA ARG A 238 8.53 14.92 -13.90
C ARG A 238 9.49 15.75 -14.76
N PRO A 239 9.76 15.33 -16.01
CA PRO A 239 10.68 16.07 -16.89
C PRO A 239 10.15 17.48 -17.19
N PRO A 240 11.04 18.45 -17.43
CA PRO A 240 10.65 19.78 -17.84
C PRO A 240 9.91 19.78 -19.18
N MET A 241 8.99 20.73 -19.35
CA MET A 241 8.25 20.96 -20.58
C MET A 241 8.77 22.22 -21.27
N ALA A 242 9.28 22.10 -22.49
CA ALA A 242 9.67 23.26 -23.30
C ALA A 242 8.46 24.00 -23.85
N LEU A 243 8.53 25.35 -23.93
CA LEU A 243 7.47 26.19 -24.49
C LEU A 243 7.06 25.79 -25.91
N SER A 244 8.01 25.49 -26.79
CA SER A 244 7.74 25.05 -28.17
C SER A 244 6.85 23.81 -28.22
N ARG A 245 7.11 22.84 -27.33
CA ARG A 245 6.34 21.60 -27.23
C ARG A 245 4.95 21.86 -26.65
N LEU A 246 4.85 22.75 -25.67
CA LEU A 246 3.57 23.16 -25.10
C LEU A 246 2.70 23.83 -26.18
N VAL A 247 3.24 24.80 -26.91
CA VAL A 247 2.55 25.48 -28.03
C VAL A 247 2.07 24.47 -29.06
N ARG A 248 2.92 23.53 -29.49
CA ARG A 248 2.54 22.49 -30.46
C ARG A 248 1.39 21.59 -29.96
N LYS A 249 1.30 21.35 -28.65
CA LYS A 249 0.23 20.54 -28.05
C LYS A 249 -1.06 21.30 -27.78
N MET A 250 -0.99 22.61 -27.65
CA MET A 250 -2.14 23.50 -27.53
C MET A 250 -2.73 23.88 -28.90
N LYS A 251 -1.91 23.91 -29.97
CA LYS A 251 -2.36 24.15 -31.35
C LYS A 251 -3.16 22.98 -31.96
N LEU A 252 -3.28 21.84 -31.28
CA LEU A 252 -4.10 20.73 -31.77
C LEU A 252 -5.59 21.13 -31.77
N PRO A 253 -6.38 20.69 -32.76
CA PRO A 253 -7.79 21.08 -32.86
C PRO A 253 -8.58 20.66 -31.60
N GLY A 254 -9.56 21.48 -31.21
CA GLY A 254 -10.40 21.24 -30.03
C GLY A 254 -9.73 21.58 -28.69
N ARG A 255 -8.63 22.33 -28.69
CA ARG A 255 -7.91 22.75 -27.46
C ARG A 255 -7.76 24.26 -27.29
N GLU A 256 -8.59 24.99 -28.00
CA GLU A 256 -8.66 26.45 -27.92
C GLU A 256 -9.20 26.86 -26.55
N ASN A 257 -8.68 27.95 -26.01
CA ASN A 257 -9.07 28.52 -24.71
C ASN A 257 -8.94 27.59 -23.48
N LEU A 258 -8.35 26.41 -23.64
CA LEU A 258 -8.09 25.49 -22.54
C LEU A 258 -6.83 25.88 -21.76
N THR A 259 -6.80 25.52 -20.48
CA THR A 259 -5.65 25.76 -19.61
C THR A 259 -4.65 24.60 -19.71
N ALA A 260 -3.41 24.89 -20.09
CA ALA A 260 -2.33 23.90 -20.15
C ALA A 260 -1.80 23.60 -18.74
N VAL A 261 -1.98 22.37 -18.27
CA VAL A 261 -1.58 21.96 -16.90
C VAL A 261 -0.34 21.06 -16.97
N VAL A 262 0.74 21.47 -16.30
CA VAL A 262 2.02 20.75 -16.24
C VAL A 262 2.46 20.57 -14.79
N VAL A 263 2.41 19.35 -14.27
CA VAL A 263 3.00 19.03 -12.95
C VAL A 263 4.51 18.87 -13.11
N GLY A 264 5.22 20.00 -13.18
CA GLY A 264 6.67 20.07 -13.41
C GLY A 264 7.13 21.49 -13.68
N THR A 265 8.30 21.62 -14.30
CA THR A 265 8.89 22.91 -14.69
C THR A 265 8.61 23.19 -16.16
N ILE A 266 8.23 24.43 -16.49
CA ILE A 266 8.18 24.91 -17.87
C ILE A 266 9.43 25.73 -18.17
N THR A 267 10.12 25.38 -19.26
CA THR A 267 11.38 26.00 -19.68
C THR A 267 11.21 26.77 -20.98
N ASP A 268 11.96 27.86 -21.12
CA ASP A 268 12.00 28.61 -22.36
C ASP A 268 12.57 27.78 -23.53
N ASP A 269 12.20 28.16 -24.75
CA ASP A 269 12.81 27.64 -25.97
C ASP A 269 13.14 28.82 -26.89
N VAL A 270 14.42 29.09 -27.06
CA VAL A 270 14.90 30.24 -27.85
C VAL A 270 14.62 30.13 -29.34
N ARG A 271 14.31 28.92 -29.82
CA ARG A 271 14.11 28.64 -31.26
C ARG A 271 12.74 29.10 -31.77
N ILE A 272 11.75 29.22 -30.89
CA ILE A 272 10.45 29.78 -31.25
C ILE A 272 10.50 31.28 -31.00
N GLN A 273 10.06 32.11 -31.95
CA GLN A 273 10.02 33.56 -31.79
C GLN A 273 8.66 34.01 -31.25
N LYS A 274 7.57 33.63 -31.94
CA LYS A 274 6.19 34.02 -31.61
C LYS A 274 5.54 33.01 -30.67
N ILE A 275 5.03 33.48 -29.54
CA ILE A 275 4.27 32.67 -28.58
C ILE A 275 2.80 33.13 -28.63
N PRO A 276 1.84 32.21 -28.82
CA PRO A 276 0.42 32.55 -28.74
C PRO A 276 0.02 32.86 -27.30
N LYS A 277 -1.13 33.53 -27.12
CA LYS A 277 -1.75 33.72 -25.81
C LYS A 277 -2.09 32.36 -25.20
N LEU A 278 -1.54 32.07 -24.02
CA LEU A 278 -1.68 30.77 -23.35
C LEU A 278 -2.10 30.96 -21.90
N LYS A 279 -3.03 30.11 -21.43
CA LYS A 279 -3.31 29.94 -20.00
C LYS A 279 -2.56 28.72 -19.51
N VAL A 280 -1.67 28.88 -18.53
CA VAL A 280 -0.72 27.84 -18.14
C VAL A 280 -0.68 27.67 -16.63
N CYS A 281 -0.83 26.44 -16.14
CA CYS A 281 -0.62 26.07 -14.75
C CYS A 281 0.61 25.17 -14.61
N ALA A 282 1.56 25.52 -13.76
CA ALA A 282 2.73 24.67 -13.48
C ALA A 282 3.28 24.83 -12.07
N LEU A 283 4.17 23.91 -11.66
CA LEU A 283 4.84 24.01 -10.36
C LEU A 283 5.92 25.09 -10.36
N LYS A 284 6.66 25.19 -11.46
CA LYS A 284 7.74 26.17 -11.65
C LYS A 284 7.78 26.62 -13.11
N LEU A 285 8.10 27.89 -13.33
CA LEU A 285 8.43 28.42 -14.64
C LEU A 285 9.81 29.05 -14.56
N THR A 286 10.63 28.89 -15.59
CA THR A 286 11.88 29.65 -15.72
C THR A 286 11.54 31.12 -16.01
N ASP A 287 12.33 32.06 -15.51
CA ASP A 287 12.05 33.50 -15.60
C ASP A 287 11.85 33.96 -17.05
N ARG A 288 12.73 33.52 -17.96
CA ARG A 288 12.60 33.82 -19.40
C ARG A 288 11.29 33.29 -20.00
N ALA A 289 10.84 32.10 -19.59
CA ALA A 289 9.55 31.57 -20.05
C ALA A 289 8.38 32.37 -19.48
N ARG A 290 8.46 32.78 -18.21
CA ARG A 290 7.46 33.61 -17.53
C ARG A 290 7.28 34.94 -18.25
N THR A 291 8.38 35.68 -18.46
CA THR A 291 8.36 36.98 -19.16
C THR A 291 7.78 36.87 -20.56
N ARG A 292 8.12 35.82 -21.30
CA ARG A 292 7.63 35.63 -22.66
C ARG A 292 6.15 35.28 -22.74
N ILE A 293 5.63 34.47 -21.82
CA ILE A 293 4.19 34.17 -21.75
C ILE A 293 3.41 35.43 -21.39
N LEU A 294 3.86 36.18 -20.38
CA LEU A 294 3.20 37.42 -19.96
C LEU A 294 3.25 38.48 -21.05
N LYS A 295 4.39 38.63 -21.75
CA LYS A 295 4.53 39.55 -22.90
C LYS A 295 3.59 39.19 -24.06
N ALA A 296 3.27 37.91 -24.23
CA ALA A 296 2.28 37.45 -25.22
C ALA A 296 0.81 37.63 -24.74
N GLY A 297 0.60 38.25 -23.57
CA GLY A 297 -0.72 38.42 -22.95
C GLY A 297 -1.29 37.13 -22.35
N GLY A 298 -0.44 36.11 -22.13
CA GLY A 298 -0.84 34.85 -21.50
C GLY A 298 -0.96 34.96 -19.98
N GLU A 299 -1.64 33.98 -19.39
CA GLU A 299 -1.91 33.89 -17.95
C GLU A 299 -1.14 32.71 -17.35
N ILE A 300 -0.54 32.92 -16.18
CA ILE A 300 0.23 31.90 -15.46
C ILE A 300 -0.41 31.69 -14.10
N MET A 301 -0.79 30.45 -13.83
CA MET A 301 -1.47 30.03 -12.60
C MET A 301 -0.65 29.05 -11.79
N THR A 302 -0.85 29.08 -10.48
CA THR A 302 -0.41 28.02 -9.56
C THR A 302 -1.48 26.93 -9.41
N PHE A 303 -1.11 25.81 -8.79
CA PHE A 303 -2.01 24.66 -8.64
C PHE A 303 -3.14 24.89 -7.64
N ASP A 304 -2.92 25.74 -6.63
CA ASP A 304 -3.92 26.24 -5.70
C ASP A 304 -4.94 27.15 -6.41
N GLN A 305 -4.48 28.09 -7.24
CA GLN A 305 -5.36 28.93 -8.07
C GLN A 305 -6.17 28.09 -9.07
N LEU A 306 -5.55 27.08 -9.69
CA LEU A 306 -6.24 26.15 -10.58
C LEU A 306 -7.33 25.35 -9.85
N ALA A 307 -7.08 24.97 -8.59
CA ALA A 307 -8.07 24.26 -7.79
C ALA A 307 -9.30 25.12 -7.50
N LEU A 308 -9.13 26.44 -7.36
CA LEU A 308 -10.24 27.39 -7.19
C LEU A 308 -11.02 27.59 -8.49
N THR A 309 -10.33 27.78 -9.63
CA THR A 309 -11.02 28.03 -10.91
C THR A 309 -11.66 26.79 -11.52
N ALA A 310 -11.02 25.63 -11.40
CA ALA A 310 -11.46 24.39 -12.00
C ALA A 310 -11.24 23.19 -11.05
N PRO A 311 -12.03 23.06 -9.97
CA PRO A 311 -11.85 22.01 -8.95
C PRO A 311 -12.02 20.58 -9.52
N ARG A 312 -12.77 20.43 -10.61
CA ARG A 312 -12.95 19.16 -11.34
C ARG A 312 -11.97 18.99 -12.51
N GLY A 313 -11.18 20.01 -12.84
CA GLY A 313 -10.30 20.03 -14.01
C GLY A 313 -11.00 20.23 -15.36
N LYS A 314 -12.23 20.76 -15.37
CA LYS A 314 -12.94 21.12 -16.62
C LYS A 314 -12.12 22.19 -17.37
N GLY A 315 -12.08 22.10 -18.70
CA GLY A 315 -11.37 23.09 -19.52
C GLY A 315 -9.83 23.00 -19.45
N THR A 316 -9.27 21.86 -19.03
CA THR A 316 -7.81 21.70 -18.87
C THR A 316 -7.21 20.68 -19.81
N VAL A 317 -5.97 20.91 -20.23
CA VAL A 317 -5.15 19.96 -21.00
C VAL A 317 -3.95 19.56 -20.16
N LEU A 318 -3.97 18.33 -19.64
CA LEU A 318 -2.89 17.81 -18.83
C LEU A 318 -1.73 17.32 -19.71
N LEU A 319 -0.57 17.96 -19.61
CA LEU A 319 0.61 17.66 -20.42
C LEU A 319 1.77 17.12 -19.57
N SER A 320 2.75 16.48 -20.22
CA SER A 320 3.99 16.01 -19.58
C SER A 320 5.17 16.10 -20.55
N GLY A 321 6.33 16.48 -20.04
CA GLY A 321 7.56 16.51 -20.83
C GLY A 321 7.98 15.10 -21.29
N PRO A 322 8.93 15.00 -22.24
CA PRO A 322 9.41 13.72 -22.73
C PRO A 322 10.23 12.97 -21.67
N ARG A 323 9.66 11.92 -21.08
CA ARG A 323 10.32 11.13 -20.01
C ARG A 323 11.60 10.43 -20.45
N LYS A 324 11.63 9.94 -21.70
CA LYS A 324 12.75 9.16 -22.26
C LYS A 324 13.83 10.02 -22.95
N ALA A 325 13.78 11.35 -22.83
CA ALA A 325 14.74 12.23 -23.50
C ALA A 325 16.12 12.29 -22.83
N ARG A 326 16.25 11.78 -21.60
CA ARG A 326 17.53 11.80 -20.86
C ARG A 326 18.54 10.84 -21.49
N GLU A 327 19.81 11.21 -21.43
CA GLU A 327 20.92 10.40 -21.95
C GLU A 327 20.97 8.99 -21.37
N VAL A 328 20.61 8.81 -20.10
CA VAL A 328 20.54 7.50 -19.44
C VAL A 328 19.71 6.49 -20.25
N TYR A 329 18.61 6.92 -20.87
CA TYR A 329 17.77 6.03 -21.68
C TYR A 329 18.43 5.60 -23.01
N ARG A 330 19.46 6.32 -23.48
CA ARG A 330 20.25 5.90 -24.65
C ARG A 330 21.15 4.70 -24.36
N HIS A 331 21.50 4.50 -23.08
CA HIS A 331 22.30 3.37 -22.62
C HIS A 331 21.47 2.16 -22.20
N PHE A 332 20.15 2.32 -22.11
CA PHE A 332 19.25 1.22 -21.81
C PHE A 332 18.87 0.44 -23.08
N GLY A 333 18.42 -0.79 -22.90
CA GLY A 333 17.98 -1.66 -23.98
C GLY A 333 18.91 -2.85 -24.20
N LYS A 334 18.84 -3.43 -25.40
CA LYS A 334 19.64 -4.58 -25.80
C LYS A 334 21.13 -4.21 -25.77
N ALA A 335 21.99 -5.14 -25.34
CA ALA A 335 23.41 -4.84 -25.19
C ALA A 335 24.03 -4.25 -26.49
N PRO A 336 24.91 -3.23 -26.41
CA PRO A 336 25.45 -2.51 -27.58
C PRO A 336 26.20 -3.36 -28.61
N GLY A 337 26.64 -4.56 -28.22
CA GLY A 337 27.35 -5.52 -29.07
C GLY A 337 26.45 -6.63 -29.60
N THR A 338 25.13 -6.51 -29.53
CA THR A 338 24.23 -7.51 -30.12
C THR A 338 23.72 -7.04 -31.49
N PRO A 339 23.36 -7.97 -32.40
CA PRO A 339 22.89 -7.58 -33.73
C PRO A 339 21.67 -6.66 -33.66
N HIS A 340 21.69 -5.64 -34.53
CA HIS A 340 20.64 -4.61 -34.65
C HIS A 340 20.42 -3.76 -33.38
N SER A 341 21.35 -3.75 -32.43
CA SER A 341 21.29 -2.84 -31.27
C SER A 341 21.89 -1.48 -31.59
N HIS A 342 21.13 -0.42 -31.28
CA HIS A 342 21.58 0.98 -31.34
C HIS A 342 21.82 1.58 -29.95
N THR A 343 21.90 0.76 -28.90
CA THR A 343 22.16 1.23 -27.55
C THR A 343 23.57 1.84 -27.47
N LYS A 344 23.64 3.06 -26.92
CA LYS A 344 24.89 3.80 -26.75
C LYS A 344 25.78 3.07 -25.73
N PRO A 345 27.04 2.71 -26.05
CA PRO A 345 27.96 2.15 -25.06
C PRO A 345 28.44 3.22 -24.07
N TYR A 346 28.86 2.78 -22.89
CA TYR A 346 29.52 3.65 -21.91
C TYR A 346 31.01 3.75 -22.25
N VAL A 347 31.43 4.89 -22.77
CA VAL A 347 32.82 5.13 -23.18
C VAL A 347 33.33 6.37 -22.46
N ARG A 348 34.57 6.32 -21.93
CA ARG A 348 35.19 7.45 -21.21
C ARG A 348 35.34 8.70 -22.07
N SER A 349 35.69 8.52 -23.34
CA SER A 349 35.85 9.60 -24.32
C SER A 349 35.38 9.15 -25.69
N LYS A 350 34.87 10.09 -26.50
CA LYS A 350 34.42 9.79 -27.86
C LYS A 350 35.50 10.19 -28.85
N GLY A 351 35.96 9.25 -29.68
CA GLY A 351 36.98 9.54 -30.69
C GLY A 351 37.29 8.33 -31.57
N ARG A 352 38.17 8.50 -32.56
CA ARG A 352 38.56 7.44 -33.51
C ARG A 352 39.12 6.20 -32.81
N LYS A 353 39.88 6.40 -31.72
CA LYS A 353 40.56 5.35 -30.95
C LYS A 353 39.69 4.67 -29.88
N PHE A 354 38.46 5.11 -29.64
CA PHE A 354 37.61 4.61 -28.55
C PHE A 354 36.42 3.81 -29.08
N GLU A 355 36.44 2.48 -28.90
CA GLU A 355 35.35 1.55 -29.25
C GLU A 355 34.82 1.65 -30.70
N ARG A 356 35.71 1.85 -31.69
CA ARG A 356 35.35 1.87 -33.13
C ARG A 356 36.04 0.78 -33.97
N ALA A 357 36.73 -0.16 -33.32
CA ALA A 357 37.52 -1.21 -33.97
C ALA A 357 36.72 -2.52 -34.14
N ARG A 358 37.17 -3.62 -33.55
CA ARG A 358 36.53 -4.94 -33.64
C ARG A 358 35.08 -4.89 -33.15
N GLY A 359 34.18 -5.55 -33.88
CA GLY A 359 32.75 -5.60 -33.57
C GLY A 359 31.93 -4.41 -34.07
N ARG A 360 32.57 -3.36 -34.61
CA ARG A 360 31.89 -2.18 -35.18
C ARG A 360 32.10 -2.02 -36.69
N ARG A 361 33.07 -2.73 -37.27
CA ARG A 361 33.44 -2.63 -38.69
C ARG A 361 33.78 -4.02 -39.22
N ALA A 362 33.27 -4.36 -40.41
CA ALA A 362 33.51 -5.67 -41.03
C ALA A 362 35.00 -5.93 -41.27
N SER A 363 35.79 -4.88 -41.58
CA SER A 363 37.22 -4.99 -41.81
C SER A 363 38.07 -5.36 -40.58
N ARG A 364 37.49 -5.44 -39.38
CA ARG A 364 38.19 -5.79 -38.14
C ARG A 364 37.45 -6.94 -37.44
N GLY A 365 37.54 -8.14 -38.00
CA GLY A 365 36.97 -9.37 -37.44
C GLY A 365 35.49 -9.56 -37.77
N TYR A 366 34.61 -8.70 -37.25
CA TYR A 366 33.17 -8.78 -37.51
C TYR A 366 32.45 -7.44 -37.23
N LYS A 367 31.22 -7.31 -37.70
CA LYS A 367 30.30 -6.22 -37.39
C LYS A 367 28.94 -6.80 -37.01
N ASN A 368 28.46 -6.40 -35.84
CA ASN A 368 27.11 -6.74 -35.36
C ASN A 368 26.07 -5.71 -35.78
#